data_AF-A0A2T1A168-F1
#
_entry.id   AF-A0A2T1A168-F1
#
_cell.length_a   1.000
_cell.length_b   1.000
_cell.length_c   1.000
_cell.angle_alpha   90.00
_cell.angle_beta   90.00
_cell.angle_gamma   90.00
#
_symmetry.space_group_name_H-M   'P 1'
#
loop_
_entity.id
_entity.type
_entity.pdbx_description
1 polymer ?
#
loop_
_entity_poly.entity_id
_entity_poly.type
_entity_poly.pdbx_seq_one_letter_code
_entity_poly.pdbx_strand_id
1 'polypeptide(L)' 'MTLEMERARDAIIRTGISLHESGLNVGTSGNLSVRIGDEVIVTPSGLDYRSITPDDLVVIDLEGNVLSGRRRPTS' A
#
# COMPACT_ATOMS: atom_id res chain seq x y z
N MET A 1 -16.53 0.86 -0.47
CA MET A 1 -15.34 0.00 -0.31
C MET A 1 -15.82 -1.33 0.26
N THR A 2 -15.30 -2.47 -0.19
CA THR A 2 -15.71 -3.77 0.38
C THR A 2 -14.95 -4.04 1.69
N LEU A 3 -15.51 -4.87 2.56
CA LEU A 3 -14.86 -5.26 3.82
C LEU A 3 -13.50 -5.98 3.60
N GLU A 4 -13.36 -6.67 2.48
CA GLU A 4 -12.09 -7.29 2.08
C GLU A 4 -11.02 -6.25 1.75
N MET A 5 -11.38 -5.21 0.98
CA MET A 5 -10.49 -4.09 0.66
C MET A 5 -10.04 -3.34 1.92
N GLU A 6 -10.95 -3.10 2.86
CA GLU A 6 -10.61 -2.46 4.15
C GLU A 6 -9.58 -3.28 4.92
N ARG A 7 -9.81 -4.59 5.07
CA ARG A 7 -8.86 -5.48 5.75
C ARG A 7 -7.50 -5.54 5.07
N ALA A 8 -7.46 -5.52 3.74
CA ALA A 8 -6.22 -5.53 2.98
C ALA A 8 -5.42 -4.24 3.15
N ARG A 9 -6.09 -3.07 3.13
CA ARG A 9 -5.44 -1.78 3.43
C ARG A 9 -4.80 -1.77 4.81
N ASP A 10 -5.53 -2.25 5.82
CA ASP A 10 -5.02 -2.36 7.18
C ASP A 10 -3.85 -3.33 7.30
N ALA A 11 -3.91 -4.46 6.60
CA ALA A 11 -2.84 -5.46 6.61
C ALA A 11 -1.55 -4.91 6.00
N ILE A 12 -1.63 -4.15 4.90
CA ILE A 12 -0.48 -3.47 4.29
C ILE A 12 0.17 -2.52 5.30
N ILE A 13 -0.63 -1.66 5.95
CA ILE A 13 -0.11 -0.66 6.88
C ILE A 13 0.55 -1.32 8.09
N ARG A 14 -0.10 -2.29 8.72
CA ARG A 14 0.48 -3.02 9.87
C ARG A 14 1.77 -3.75 9.50
N THR A 15 1.80 -4.39 8.34
CA THR A 15 3.00 -5.09 7.85
C THR A 15 4.13 -4.10 7.59
N GLY A 16 3.82 -2.96 6.97
CA GLY A 16 4.79 -1.90 6.71
C GLY A 16 5.42 -1.33 7.98
N ILE A 17 4.59 -1.07 9.00
CA ILE A 17 5.06 -0.65 10.33
C ILE A 17 5.96 -1.73 10.95
N SER A 18 5.54 -2.99 10.95
CA SER A 18 6.34 -4.09 11.52
C SER A 18 7.68 -4.28 10.81
N LEU A 19 7.71 -4.18 9.47
CA LEU A 19 8.95 -4.23 8.69
C LEU A 19 9.87 -3.05 9.01
N HIS A 20 9.31 -1.86 9.19
CA HIS A 20 10.06 -0.68 9.58
C HIS A 20 10.67 -0.83 10.99
N GLU A 21 9.86 -1.25 11.97
CA GLU A 21 10.29 -1.47 13.35
C GLU A 21 11.35 -2.58 13.47
N SER A 22 11.29 -3.60 12.62
CA SER A 22 12.30 -4.66 12.56
C SER A 22 13.61 -4.23 11.89
N GLY A 23 13.68 -3.01 11.33
CA GLY A 23 14.84 -2.50 10.59
C GLY A 23 15.00 -3.08 9.18
N LEU A 24 14.01 -3.85 8.68
CA LEU A 24 14.04 -4.44 7.34
C LEU A 24 13.71 -3.39 6.26
N ASN A 25 12.86 -2.40 6.58
CA ASN A 25 12.56 -1.26 5.71
C ASN A 25 13.07 0.04 6.37
N VAL A 26 14.07 0.67 5.76
CA VAL A 26 14.66 1.92 6.28
C VAL A 26 14.19 3.12 5.45
N GLY A 27 13.66 4.15 6.13
CA GLY A 27 13.14 5.36 5.48
C GLY A 27 11.90 5.06 4.62
N THR A 28 11.90 5.54 3.38
CA THR A 28 10.81 5.37 2.40
C THR A 28 11.01 4.15 1.49
N SER A 29 11.91 3.23 1.86
CA SER A 29 12.20 2.03 1.08
C SER A 29 11.29 0.86 1.47
N GLY A 30 11.10 -0.07 0.53
CA GLY A 30 10.20 -1.21 0.69
C GLY A 30 8.79 -0.87 0.21
N ASN A 31 8.25 -1.72 -0.64
CA ASN A 31 6.91 -1.57 -1.21
C ASN A 31 6.06 -2.76 -0.78
N LEU A 32 4.79 -2.52 -0.49
CA LEU A 32 3.84 -3.57 -0.14
C LEU A 32 2.64 -3.51 -1.06
N SER A 33 2.13 -4.68 -1.42
CA SER A 33 0.92 -4.80 -2.19
C SER A 33 0.11 -6.03 -1.82
N VAL A 34 -1.19 -5.97 -2.08
CA VAL A 34 -2.13 -7.08 -1.94
C VAL A 34 -3.03 -7.09 -3.16
N ARG A 35 -3.17 -8.26 -3.79
CA ARG A 35 -4.07 -8.48 -4.92
C ARG A 35 -5.41 -9.01 -4.43
N ILE A 36 -6.51 -8.45 -4.94
CA ILE A 36 -7.89 -8.88 -4.72
C ILE A 36 -8.57 -8.96 -6.10
N GLY A 37 -8.78 -10.18 -6.61
CA GLY A 37 -9.29 -10.37 -7.97
C GLY A 37 -8.33 -9.78 -9.01
N ASP A 38 -8.81 -8.81 -9.78
CA ASP A 38 -8.03 -8.10 -10.81
C ASP A 38 -7.54 -6.72 -10.37
N GLU A 39 -7.74 -6.38 -9.09
CA GLU A 39 -7.25 -5.15 -8.47
C GLU A 39 -6.04 -5.44 -7.59
N VAL A 40 -5.11 -4.49 -7.53
CA VAL A 40 -3.94 -4.54 -6.65
C VAL A 40 -3.89 -3.26 -5.82
N ILE A 41 -3.93 -3.40 -4.50
CA ILE A 41 -3.68 -2.30 -3.57
C ILE A 41 -2.18 -2.21 -3.37
N VAL A 42 -1.59 -1.03 -3.55
CA VAL A 42 -0.16 -0.78 -3.43
C VAL A 42 0.13 0.41 -2.52
N THR A 43 1.30 0.38 -1.87
CA THR A 43 1.82 1.54 -1.13
C THR A 43 2.12 2.72 -2.07
N PRO A 44 1.90 3.97 -1.63
CA PRO A 44 2.28 5.14 -2.39
C PRO A 44 3.81 5.29 -2.44
N SER A 45 4.31 5.95 -3.49
CA SER A 45 5.74 6.25 -3.61
C SER A 45 6.16 7.36 -2.63
N GLY A 46 7.28 7.17 -1.93
CA GLY A 46 7.98 8.23 -1.19
C GLY A 46 7.38 8.66 0.15
N LEU A 47 6.49 7.85 0.74
CA LEU A 47 5.97 8.09 2.10
C LEU A 47 6.64 7.16 3.13
N ASP A 48 6.87 7.69 4.33
CA ASP A 48 7.27 6.90 5.50
C ASP A 48 6.09 6.04 5.97
N TYR A 49 6.34 4.76 6.26
CA TYR A 49 5.31 3.81 6.68
C TYR A 49 4.51 4.24 7.91
N ARG A 50 5.10 5.02 8.82
CA ARG A 50 4.41 5.54 10.01
C ARG A 50 3.42 6.65 9.68
N SER A 51 3.50 7.21 8.47
CA SER A 51 2.65 8.31 7.99
C SER A 51 1.61 7.87 6.96
N ILE A 52 1.65 6.61 6.51
CA ILE A 52 0.69 6.07 5.54
C ILE A 52 -0.66 5.85 6.25
N THR A 53 -1.72 6.42 5.69
CA THR A 53 -3.10 6.12 6.07
C THR A 53 -3.75 5.19 5.03
N PRO A 54 -4.88 4.52 5.36
CA PRO A 54 -5.60 3.70 4.39
C PRO A 54 -5.97 4.44 3.10
N ASP A 55 -6.22 5.75 3.19
CA ASP A 55 -6.59 6.61 2.05
C ASP A 55 -5.40 6.99 1.16
N ASP A 56 -4.17 6.83 1.65
CA ASP A 56 -2.96 7.07 0.86
C ASP A 56 -2.61 5.88 -0.05
N LEU A 57 -3.16 4.69 0.23
CA LEU A 57 -2.94 3.50 -0.60
C LEU A 57 -3.65 3.61 -1.95
N VAL A 58 -2.95 3.21 -3.00
CA VAL A 58 -3.38 3.33 -4.40
C VAL A 58 -3.90 1.98 -4.88
N VAL A 59 -4.95 1.96 -5.68
CA VAL A 59 -5.44 0.74 -6.36
C VAL A 59 -5.09 0.84 -7.83
N ILE A 60 -4.46 -0.21 -8.35
CA ILE A 60 -4.12 -0.37 -9.76
C ILE A 60 -4.77 -1.64 -10.32
N ASP A 61 -4.92 -1.72 -11.64
CA ASP A 61 -5.20 -2.97 -12.33
C ASP A 61 -3.91 -3.80 -12.53
N LEU A 62 -4.05 -4.97 -13.17
CA LEU A 62 -2.92 -5.86 -13.47
C LEU A 62 -1.97 -5.32 -14.55
N GLU A 63 -2.37 -4.29 -15.30
CA GLU A 63 -1.54 -3.59 -16.27
C GLU A 63 -0.81 -2.38 -15.65
N GLY A 64 -1.11 -2.06 -14.39
CA GLY A 64 -0.52 -0.95 -13.65
C GLY A 64 -1.26 0.38 -13.81
N ASN A 65 -2.43 0.41 -14.45
CA ASN A 65 -3.23 1.61 -14.55
C ASN A 65 -3.88 1.93 -13.20
N VAL A 66 -3.85 3.20 -12.80
CA VAL A 66 -4.46 3.64 -11.54
C VAL A 66 -5.98 3.63 -11.66
N LEU A 67 -6.63 2.77 -10.86
CA LEU A 67 -8.08 2.69 -10.75
C LEU A 67 -8.62 3.64 -9.67
N SER A 68 -7.90 3.80 -8.54
CA SER A 68 -8.27 4.74 -7.48
C SER A 68 -7.09 5.14 -6.58
N GLY A 69 -7.23 6.27 -5.90
CA GLY A 69 -6.20 6.84 -5.01
C GLY A 69 -5.74 8.23 -5.47
N ARG A 70 -5.24 9.04 -4.53
CA ARG A 70 -4.78 10.42 -4.81
C ARG A 70 -3.27 10.55 -4.90
N ARG A 71 -2.54 9.49 -4.54
CA ARG A 71 -1.08 9.43 -4.52
C ARG A 71 -0.57 8.75 -5.77
N ARG A 72 0.71 8.94 -6.05
CA ARG A 72 1.42 8.18 -7.08
C ARG A 72 1.67 6.76 -6.54
N PRO A 73 1.33 5.69 -7.29
CA PRO A 73 1.68 4.34 -6.88
C PRO A 73 3.20 4.18 -6.82
N THR A 74 3.65 3.18 -6.07
CA THR A 74 5.04 2.73 -6.16
C THR A 74 5.43 2.32 -7.60
N SER A 75 6.71 2.48 -7.94
CA SER A 75 7.33 1.97 -9.18
C SER A 75 7.36 0.46 -9.23
#